data_AF-A0A1A2UBG8-F1
#
_entry.id   AF-A0A1A2UBG8-F1
#
_cell.length_a   1.000
_cell.length_b   1.000
_cell.length_c   1.000
_cell.angle_alpha   90.00
_cell.angle_beta   90.00
_cell.angle_gamma   90.00
#
_symmetry.space_group_name_H-M   'P 1'
#
loop_
_entity.id
_entity.type
_entity.pdbx_description
1 polymer ?
#
loop_
_entity_poly.entity_id
_entity_poly.type
_entity_poly.pdbx_seq_one_letter_code
_entity_poly.pdbx_strand_id
1 'polypeptide(L)'
;MTESQGFLRLAYWAGAVMDAAMVVPLLVPGVAAAMLGLHGFAPAPDYRYAAALCAALMAGWTALLVWASRAPVDRRGVLLLTVFPVLAGLAAAGAYALSSGLVRVGYMAPILVMQLGLTVLFLSAYRRARALADDTIREG
;
A
#
# COMPACT_ATOMS: atom_id res chain seq x y z
N MET A 1 12.22 0.23 24.77
CA MET A 1 11.69 -0.11 23.43
C MET A 1 12.82 0.16 22.45
N THR A 2 13.51 -0.86 21.95
CA THR A 2 14.65 -0.67 21.03
C THR A 2 14.17 0.09 19.79
N GLU A 3 14.89 1.14 19.37
CA GLU A 3 14.51 2.00 18.23
C GLU A 3 14.11 1.23 16.96
N SER A 4 14.68 0.03 16.78
CA SER A 4 14.38 -0.86 15.66
C SER A 4 12.92 -1.35 15.64
N GLN A 5 12.34 -1.66 16.80
CA GLN A 5 10.95 -2.10 16.93
C GLN A 5 9.97 -0.95 16.67
N GLY A 6 10.35 0.28 17.06
CA GLY A 6 9.57 1.49 16.76
C GLY A 6 9.47 1.76 15.25
N PHE A 7 10.61 1.67 14.54
CA PHE A 7 10.66 1.84 13.08
C PHE A 7 9.79 0.82 12.34
N LEU A 8 9.84 -0.45 12.74
CA LEU A 8 9.02 -1.50 12.16
C LEU A 8 7.53 -1.20 12.30
N ARG A 9 7.09 -0.83 13.50
CA ARG A 9 5.68 -0.47 13.77
C ARG A 9 5.25 0.75 12.96
N LEU A 10 6.12 1.75 12.84
CA LEU A 10 5.88 2.91 12.01
C LEU A 10 5.66 2.51 10.54
N ALA A 11 6.47 1.60 10.00
CA ALA A 11 6.29 1.11 8.64
C ALA A 11 4.91 0.45 8.45
N TYR A 12 4.52 -0.46 9.35
CA TYR A 12 3.19 -1.08 9.30
C TYR A 12 2.05 -0.06 9.40
N TRP A 13 2.17 0.93 10.29
CA TRP A 13 1.16 1.98 10.44
C TRP A 13 1.10 2.92 9.24
N ALA A 14 2.24 3.28 8.65
CA ALA A 14 2.28 4.07 7.44
C ALA A 14 1.49 3.37 6.33
N GLY A 15 1.76 2.08 6.10
CA GLY A 15 0.97 1.26 5.17
C GLY A 15 -0.52 1.23 5.48
N ALA A 16 -0.89 0.96 6.74
CA ALA A 16 -2.28 0.89 7.17
C ALA A 16 -3.04 2.21 6.93
N VAL A 17 -2.40 3.35 7.22
CA VAL A 17 -3.01 4.66 6.97
C VAL A 17 -3.19 4.90 5.47
N MET A 18 -2.21 4.53 4.66
CA MET A 18 -2.29 4.69 3.22
C MET A 18 -3.39 3.83 2.59
N ASP A 19 -3.51 2.56 2.99
CA ASP A 19 -4.57 1.67 2.53
C ASP A 19 -5.96 2.18 2.95
N ALA A 20 -6.10 2.61 4.21
CA ALA A 20 -7.33 3.21 4.72
C ALA A 20 -7.71 4.48 3.93
N ALA A 21 -6.73 5.33 3.61
CA ALA A 21 -6.96 6.53 2.82
C ALA A 21 -7.45 6.20 1.39
N MET A 22 -6.95 5.11 0.79
CA MET A 22 -7.37 4.67 -0.55
C MET A 22 -8.77 4.08 -0.60
N VAL A 23 -9.37 3.69 0.53
CA VAL A 23 -10.79 3.27 0.57
C VAL A 23 -11.72 4.41 0.12
N VAL A 24 -11.39 5.66 0.47
CA VAL A 24 -12.23 6.83 0.18
C VAL A 24 -12.39 7.08 -1.33
N PRO A 25 -11.32 7.24 -2.14
CA PRO A 25 -11.47 7.40 -3.59
C PRO A 25 -12.14 6.21 -4.27
N LEU A 26 -11.99 4.99 -3.74
CA LEU A 26 -12.63 3.80 -4.30
C LEU A 26 -14.16 3.80 -4.09
N LEU A 27 -14.64 4.30 -2.96
CA LEU A 27 -16.07 4.36 -2.65
C LEU A 27 -16.75 5.65 -3.13
N VAL A 28 -15.99 6.74 -3.27
CA VAL A 28 -16.50 8.06 -3.62
C VAL A 28 -15.91 8.50 -4.97
N PRO A 29 -16.64 8.33 -6.09
CA PRO A 29 -16.15 8.65 -7.44
C PRO A 29 -15.65 10.08 -7.59
N GLY A 30 -16.24 11.06 -6.90
CA GLY A 30 -15.80 12.45 -6.93
C GLY A 30 -14.39 12.66 -6.37
N VAL A 31 -14.00 11.87 -5.35
CA VAL A 31 -12.65 11.93 -4.79
C VAL A 31 -11.65 11.28 -5.75
N ALA A 32 -11.99 10.13 -6.35
CA ALA A 32 -11.17 9.53 -7.41
C ALA A 32 -11.00 10.48 -8.60
N ALA A 33 -12.07 11.16 -9.01
CA ALA A 33 -12.05 12.13 -10.10
C ALA A 33 -11.09 13.28 -9.82
N ALA A 34 -11.17 13.87 -8.62
CA ALA A 34 -10.25 14.92 -8.19
C ALA A 34 -8.80 14.43 -8.11
N MET A 35 -8.57 13.24 -7.55
CA MET A 35 -7.24 12.66 -7.37
C MET A 35 -6.55 12.34 -8.71
N LEU A 36 -7.31 11.85 -9.69
CA LEU A 36 -6.80 11.42 -10.99
C LEU A 36 -6.98 12.48 -12.10
N GLY A 37 -7.60 13.62 -11.79
CA GLY A 37 -7.88 14.68 -12.76
C GLY A 37 -8.94 14.33 -13.80
N LEU A 38 -9.83 13.38 -13.50
CA LEU A 38 -10.87 12.92 -14.43
C LEU A 38 -12.04 13.91 -14.42
N HIS A 39 -12.40 14.44 -15.59
CA HIS A 39 -13.52 15.38 -15.74
C HIS A 39 -14.78 14.60 -16.13
N GLY A 40 -15.91 14.85 -15.44
CA GLY A 40 -17.17 14.17 -15.73
C GLY A 40 -17.18 12.67 -15.39
N PHE A 41 -16.35 12.25 -14.42
CA PHE A 41 -16.24 10.84 -14.05
C PHE A 41 -17.52 10.32 -13.36
N ALA A 42 -18.37 9.69 -14.15
CA ALA A 42 -19.59 9.01 -13.72
C ALA A 42 -19.47 7.51 -14.01
N PRO A 43 -18.85 6.73 -13.11
CA PRO A 43 -18.60 5.31 -13.35
C PRO A 43 -19.90 4.50 -13.43
N ALA A 44 -19.95 3.60 -14.41
CA ALA A 44 -21.03 2.63 -14.55
C ALA A 44 -21.14 1.70 -13.32
N PRO A 45 -22.30 1.06 -13.08
CA PRO A 45 -22.50 0.15 -11.94
C PRO A 45 -21.43 -0.94 -11.82
N ASP A 46 -20.97 -1.51 -12.94
CA ASP A 46 -19.95 -2.55 -12.96
C ASP A 46 -18.60 -2.06 -12.41
N TYR A 47 -18.23 -0.82 -12.77
CA TYR A 47 -17.03 -0.18 -12.22
C TYR A 47 -17.18 0.09 -10.72
N ARG A 48 -18.37 0.55 -10.28
CA ARG A 48 -18.62 0.81 -8.86
C ARG A 48 -18.56 -0.47 -8.02
N TYR A 49 -19.04 -1.59 -8.56
CA TYR A 49 -18.91 -2.89 -7.93
C TYR A 49 -17.44 -3.31 -7.80
N ALA A 50 -16.67 -3.22 -8.89
CA ALA A 50 -15.23 -3.51 -8.87
C ALA A 50 -14.48 -2.61 -7.88
N ALA A 51 -14.79 -1.31 -7.86
CA ALA A 51 -14.20 -0.36 -6.92
C ALA A 51 -14.56 -0.69 -5.46
N ALA A 52 -15.78 -1.13 -5.18
CA ALA A 52 -16.17 -1.59 -3.84
C ALA A 52 -15.43 -2.86 -3.41
N LEU A 53 -15.17 -3.80 -4.32
CA LEU A 53 -14.31 -4.96 -4.05
C LEU A 53 -12.88 -4.53 -3.72
N CYS A 54 -12.31 -3.61 -4.50
CA CYS A 54 -10.99 -3.04 -4.20
C CYS A 54 -10.99 -2.33 -2.83
N ALA A 55 -12.05 -1.60 -2.48
CA ALA A 55 -12.17 -0.93 -1.19
C ALA A 55 -12.21 -1.91 -0.03
N ALA A 56 -12.96 -3.01 -0.16
CA ALA A 56 -12.99 -4.08 0.82
C ALA A 56 -11.60 -4.74 0.96
N LEU A 57 -10.88 -4.95 -0.14
CA LEU A 57 -9.52 -5.47 -0.12
C LEU A 57 -8.56 -4.52 0.61
N MET A 58 -8.63 -3.21 0.34
CA MET A 58 -7.81 -2.20 1.04
C MET A 58 -8.13 -2.12 2.53
N ALA A 59 -9.40 -2.23 2.92
CA ALA A 59 -9.80 -2.29 4.33
C ALA A 59 -9.29 -3.57 5.01
N GLY A 60 -9.37 -4.71 4.32
CA GLY A 60 -8.79 -5.98 4.78
C GLY A 60 -7.27 -5.89 4.96
N TRP A 61 -6.58 -5.28 4.00
CA TRP A 61 -5.12 -5.09 4.06
C TRP A 61 -4.72 -4.14 5.19
N THR A 62 -5.49 -3.08 5.41
CA THR A 62 -5.35 -2.18 6.57
C THR A 62 -5.40 -2.97 7.88
N ALA A 63 -6.42 -3.80 8.06
CA ALA A 63 -6.57 -4.63 9.26
C ALA A 63 -5.40 -5.62 9.41
N LEU A 64 -4.93 -6.21 8.31
CA LEU A 64 -3.78 -7.11 8.29
C LEU A 64 -2.49 -6.40 8.74
N LEU A 65 -2.23 -5.18 8.26
CA LEU A 65 -1.06 -4.39 8.65
C LEU A 65 -1.12 -3.95 10.11
N VAL A 66 -2.29 -3.52 10.59
CA VAL A 66 -2.51 -3.19 12.01
C VAL A 66 -2.28 -4.43 12.88
N TRP A 67 -2.79 -5.59 12.47
CA TRP A 67 -2.54 -6.85 13.16
C TRP A 67 -1.06 -7.24 13.14
N ALA A 68 -0.37 -7.11 12.01
CA ALA A 68 1.04 -7.43 11.87
C ALA A 68 1.92 -6.53 12.75
N SER A 69 1.52 -5.27 12.98
CA SER A 69 2.20 -4.33 13.88
C SER A 69 2.31 -4.77 15.35
N ARG A 70 1.51 -5.77 15.78
CA ARG A 70 1.60 -6.35 17.13
C ARG A 70 2.77 -7.31 17.31
N ALA A 71 3.27 -7.92 16.24
CA ALA A 71 4.43 -8.80 16.24
C ALA A 71 5.24 -8.60 14.94
N PRO A 72 5.87 -7.43 14.79
CA PRO A 72 6.39 -6.99 13.49
C PRO A 72 7.58 -7.82 12.97
N VAL A 73 8.37 -8.43 13.85
CA VAL A 73 9.52 -9.28 13.46
C VAL A 73 9.05 -10.65 13.00
N ASP A 74 8.11 -11.27 13.72
CA ASP A 74 7.55 -12.58 13.38
C ASP A 74 6.70 -12.53 12.12
N ARG A 75 5.98 -11.41 11.91
CA ARG A 75 5.04 -11.21 10.80
C ARG A 75 5.64 -10.40 9.65
N ARG A 76 6.97 -10.35 9.56
CA ARG A 76 7.71 -9.63 8.51
C ARG A 76 7.33 -10.03 7.08
N GLY A 77 6.83 -11.26 6.89
CA GLY A 77 6.33 -11.75 5.60
C GLY A 77 5.22 -10.87 5.00
N VAL A 78 4.42 -10.21 5.83
CA VAL A 78 3.36 -9.29 5.37
C VAL A 78 3.94 -8.08 4.61
N LEU A 79 5.13 -7.60 5.00
CA LEU A 79 5.81 -6.50 4.30
C LEU A 79 6.21 -6.93 2.89
N LEU A 80 6.74 -8.16 2.75
CA LEU A 80 7.06 -8.71 1.43
C LEU A 80 5.82 -8.91 0.57
N LEU A 81 4.74 -9.46 1.13
CA LEU A 81 3.46 -9.62 0.40
C LEU A 81 2.91 -8.27 -0.08
N THR A 82 3.14 -7.20 0.68
CA THR A 82 2.70 -5.86 0.29
C THR A 82 3.60 -5.29 -0.81
N VAL A 83 4.91 -5.52 -0.79
CA VAL A 83 5.81 -5.14 -1.89
C VAL A 83 5.51 -5.93 -3.16
N PHE A 84 5.42 -7.25 -3.03
CA PHE A 84 5.07 -8.18 -4.09
C PHE A 84 4.13 -9.26 -3.53
N PRO A 85 2.88 -9.34 -4.02
CA PRO A 85 2.44 -8.84 -5.34
C PRO A 85 1.80 -7.43 -5.36
N VAL A 86 1.44 -6.82 -4.21
CA VAL A 86 0.50 -5.68 -4.21
C VAL A 86 1.07 -4.42 -4.87
N LEU A 87 2.17 -3.86 -4.36
CA LEU A 87 2.75 -2.62 -4.92
C LEU A 87 3.26 -2.82 -6.35
N ALA A 88 3.81 -4.00 -6.66
CA ALA A 88 4.20 -4.36 -8.02
C ALA A 88 3.00 -4.39 -8.99
N GLY A 89 1.88 -4.99 -8.57
CA GLY A 89 0.65 -5.03 -9.36
C GLY A 89 0.06 -3.63 -9.58
N LEU A 90 0.06 -2.79 -8.53
CA LEU A 90 -0.36 -1.40 -8.63
C LEU A 90 0.52 -0.57 -9.57
N ALA A 91 1.83 -0.78 -9.54
CA ALA A 91 2.76 -0.12 -10.45
C ALA A 91 2.51 -0.56 -11.91
N ALA A 92 2.24 -1.85 -12.14
CA ALA A 92 1.88 -2.35 -13.47
C ALA A 92 0.55 -1.76 -13.98
N ALA A 93 -0.45 -1.65 -13.11
CA ALA A 93 -1.72 -1.00 -13.45
C ALA A 93 -1.53 0.50 -13.76
N GLY A 94 -0.68 1.18 -12.99
CA GLY A 94 -0.30 2.57 -13.26
C GLY A 94 0.43 2.74 -14.59
N ALA A 95 1.37 1.85 -14.91
CA ALA A 95 2.07 1.86 -16.19
C ALA A 95 1.10 1.65 -17.37
N TYR A 96 0.15 0.72 -17.24
CA TYR A 96 -0.90 0.51 -18.24
C TYR A 96 -1.79 1.75 -18.42
N ALA A 97 -2.19 2.41 -17.32
CA ALA A 97 -3.01 3.62 -17.38
C ALA A 97 -2.27 4.80 -18.05
N LEU A 98 -0.96 4.90 -17.87
CA LEU A 98 -0.13 5.87 -18.56
C LEU A 98 0.05 5.53 -20.05
N SER A 99 0.33 4.27 -20.38
CA SER A 99 0.56 3.84 -21.77
C SER A 99 -0.69 3.91 -22.64
N SER A 100 -1.87 3.77 -22.03
CA SER A 100 -3.17 3.88 -22.71
C SER A 100 -3.68 5.32 -22.81
N GLY A 101 -3.01 6.30 -22.19
CA GLY A 101 -3.46 7.69 -22.15
C GLY A 101 -4.69 7.94 -21.28
N LEU A 102 -5.11 6.95 -20.47
CA LEU A 102 -6.26 7.06 -19.55
C LEU A 102 -6.06 8.15 -18.49
N VAL A 103 -4.82 8.32 -18.02
CA VAL A 103 -4.48 9.29 -16.98
C VAL A 103 -3.25 10.08 -17.39
N ARG A 104 -3.28 11.41 -17.21
CA ARG A 104 -2.10 12.26 -17.45
C ARG A 104 -1.02 11.98 -16.40
N VAL A 105 0.24 11.95 -16.83
CA VAL A 105 1.42 11.72 -15.97
C VAL A 105 1.42 12.59 -14.72
N GLY A 106 1.00 13.86 -14.83
CA GLY A 106 0.97 14.80 -13.71
C GLY A 106 0.10 14.35 -12.52
N TYR A 107 -1.00 13.64 -12.76
CA TYR A 107 -1.86 13.11 -11.70
C TYR A 107 -1.38 11.75 -11.17
N MET A 108 -0.61 11.01 -11.97
CA MET A 108 -0.06 9.71 -11.57
C MET A 108 1.27 9.87 -10.80
N ALA A 109 2.02 10.95 -11.03
CA ALA A 109 3.31 11.17 -10.38
C ALA A 109 3.28 11.12 -8.84
N PRO A 110 2.29 11.74 -8.14
CA PRO A 110 2.19 11.61 -6.69
C PRO A 110 1.98 10.17 -6.22
N ILE A 111 1.15 9.40 -6.95
CA ILE A 111 0.86 8.00 -6.64
C ILE A 111 2.12 7.14 -6.79
N LEU A 112 2.88 7.35 -7.87
CA LEU A 112 4.14 6.63 -8.10
C LEU A 112 5.21 6.97 -7.07
N VAL A 113 5.36 8.26 -6.70
CA VAL A 113 6.29 8.69 -5.65
C VAL A 113 5.95 8.05 -4.31
N MET A 114 4.65 8.03 -3.97
CA MET A 114 4.15 7.40 -2.76
C MET A 114 4.38 5.88 -2.77
N GLN A 115 4.09 5.19 -3.88
CA GLN A 115 4.36 3.75 -4.04
C GLN A 115 5.84 3.42 -3.93
N LEU A 116 6.71 4.22 -4.54
CA LEU A 116 8.16 4.06 -4.43
C LEU A 116 8.61 4.26 -2.98
N GLY A 117 8.12 5.29 -2.30
CA GLY A 117 8.40 5.57 -0.90
C GLY A 117 7.99 4.41 0.02
N LEU A 118 6.76 3.89 -0.14
CA LEU A 118 6.28 2.74 0.61
C LEU A 118 7.09 1.47 0.30
N THR A 119 7.48 1.26 -0.95
CA THR A 119 8.32 0.11 -1.35
C THR A 119 9.67 0.15 -0.64
N VAL A 120 10.33 1.32 -0.64
CA VAL A 120 11.61 1.50 0.05
C VAL A 120 11.44 1.34 1.57
N LEU A 121 10.36 1.88 2.14
CA LEU A 121 10.05 1.75 3.56
C LEU A 121 9.83 0.29 3.96
N PHE A 122 9.03 -0.48 3.21
CA PHE A 122 8.76 -1.88 3.51
C PHE A 122 9.96 -2.79 3.28
N LEU A 123 10.76 -2.54 2.24
CA LEU A 123 11.99 -3.31 2.02
C LEU A 123 13.02 -3.03 3.11
N SER A 124 13.20 -1.78 3.53
CA SER A 124 14.11 -1.45 4.63
C SER A 124 13.63 -2.02 5.96
N ALA A 125 12.33 -1.94 6.25
CA ALA A 125 11.72 -2.58 7.42
C ALA A 125 11.90 -4.11 7.39
N TYR A 126 11.69 -4.75 6.24
CA TYR A 126 11.88 -6.19 6.10
C TYR A 126 13.33 -6.63 6.33
N ARG A 127 14.31 -5.93 5.74
CA ARG A 127 15.74 -6.21 5.95
C ARG A 127 16.10 -6.10 7.43
N ARG A 128 15.58 -5.07 8.11
CA ARG A 128 15.82 -4.83 9.54
C ARG A 128 15.14 -5.87 10.43
N ALA A 129 13.91 -6.29 10.10
CA ALA A 129 13.22 -7.38 10.78
C ALA A 129 13.99 -8.70 10.66
N ARG A 130 14.55 -8.98 9.48
CA ARG A 130 15.33 -10.19 9.23
C ARG A 130 16.61 -10.22 10.05
N ALA A 131 17.37 -9.12 10.07
CA ALA A 131 18.59 -9.01 10.89
C ALA A 131 18.32 -9.29 12.38
N LEU A 132 17.25 -8.71 12.94
CA LEU A 132 16.86 -8.94 14.33
C LEU A 132 16.45 -10.38 14.62
N ALA A 133 15.80 -11.04 13.68
CA ALA A 133 15.42 -12.45 13.83
C ALA A 133 16.65 -13.36 13.79
N ASP A 134 17.62 -13.06 12.92
CA ASP A 134 18.86 -13.84 12.78
C ASP A 134 19.76 -13.70 14.03
N ASP A 135 19.83 -12.50 14.63
CA ASP A 135 20.56 -12.27 15.89
C ASP A 135 19.96 -13.08 17.05
N THR A 136 18.63 -13.16 17.14
CA THR A 136 17.92 -13.91 18.19
C THR A 136 18.21 -15.42 18.11
N ILE A 137 18.36 -15.97 16.89
CA ILE A 137 18.71 -17.39 16.67
C ILE A 137 20.17 -17.66 17.05
N ARG A 138 21.05 -16.67 16.97
CA ARG A 138 22.48 -16.82 17.22
C ARG A 138 22.83 -16.80 18.72
N GLU A 139 21.99 -16.18 19.53
CA GLU A 139 22.15 -16.06 21.00
C GLU A 139 21.44 -17.17 21.79
N GLY A 140 20.59 -17.99 21.15
CA GLY A 140 19.86 -19.11 21.77
C GLY A 140 20.49 -20.47 21.48
#